data_AF-A0A6P6I011-F1
#
_entry.id   AF-A0A6P6I011-F1
#
_cell.length_a   1.000
_cell.length_b   1.000
_cell.length_c   1.000
_cell.angle_alpha   90.00
_cell.angle_beta   90.00
_cell.angle_gamma   90.00
#
_symmetry.space_group_name_H-M   'P 1'
#
loop_
_entity.id
_entity.type
_entity.pdbx_description
1 polymer ?
#
loop_
_entity_poly.entity_id
_entity_poly.type
_entity_poly.pdbx_seq_one_letter_code
_entity_poly.pdbx_strand_id
1 'polypeptide(L)'
;MDGDGEPESLGQPEEVSPEGQQEEAGAEEASAGEERPEEEEEEEAAAYLEELPEPLLLRVLAELPAAELVQACRLVCLRWKELVDGAPLWLLKCQQEGLVPEGGAEDERDHWQQFYFLSKRRRNLLRNPCGAEDLEGWCDVEHGGDGWRVEDLPGDCGVEFIHDESVKKYFASSFE
;
A
#
# COMPACT_ATOMS: atom_id res chain seq x y z
N MET A 1 -12.70 20.24 81.55
CA MET A 1 -12.73 21.21 80.46
C MET A 1 -13.10 20.43 79.24
N ASP A 2 -14.42 20.37 79.05
CA ASP A 2 -15.14 20.37 77.77
C ASP A 2 -14.60 19.40 76.69
N GLY A 3 -15.29 18.34 76.30
CA GLY A 3 -16.66 17.90 76.53
C GLY A 3 -17.00 16.92 75.41
N ASP A 4 -17.63 15.80 75.80
CA ASP A 4 -18.50 14.85 75.11
C ASP A 4 -18.50 14.76 73.57
N GLY A 5 -18.57 13.59 72.93
CA GLY A 5 -18.91 12.25 73.41
C GLY A 5 -19.08 11.28 72.22
N GLU A 6 -18.67 10.04 72.43
CA GLU A 6 -19.06 8.84 71.68
C GLU A 6 -20.47 8.35 72.15
N PRO A 7 -21.00 7.19 71.71
CA PRO A 7 -21.24 6.64 70.37
C PRO A 7 -22.68 6.05 70.31
N GLU A 8 -22.88 4.88 69.67
CA GLU A 8 -24.09 3.99 69.65
C GLU A 8 -25.03 4.19 68.44
N SER A 9 -25.67 3.19 67.82
CA SER A 9 -25.61 1.74 67.86
C SER A 9 -26.49 1.18 66.72
N LEU A 10 -26.06 0.04 66.18
CA LEU A 10 -26.79 -1.10 65.59
C LEU A 10 -28.28 -0.96 65.22
N GLY A 11 -28.62 -1.44 64.02
CA GLY A 11 -29.97 -1.92 63.71
C GLY A 11 -30.21 -2.25 62.24
N GLN A 12 -30.04 -3.51 61.84
CA GLN A 12 -30.91 -4.12 60.81
C GLN A 12 -32.22 -4.52 61.52
N PRO A 13 -33.39 -4.60 60.84
CA PRO A 13 -33.71 -5.83 60.11
C PRO A 13 -34.57 -5.69 58.84
N GLU A 14 -34.46 -6.75 58.04
CA GLU A 14 -35.43 -7.46 57.19
C GLU A 14 -36.89 -6.98 57.01
N GLU A 15 -37.29 -7.09 55.72
CA GLU A 15 -38.50 -7.76 55.18
C GLU A 15 -39.90 -7.28 55.58
N VAL A 16 -40.64 -6.66 54.64
CA VAL A 16 -42.11 -6.79 54.49
C VAL A 16 -42.53 -6.59 53.02
N SER A 17 -43.06 -7.67 52.41
CA SER A 17 -43.94 -7.74 51.21
C SER A 17 -45.36 -7.19 51.52
N PRO A 18 -46.38 -7.18 50.63
CA PRO A 18 -46.46 -7.04 49.17
C PRO A 18 -47.58 -6.03 48.74
N GLU A 19 -47.90 -6.02 47.43
CA GLU A 19 -49.16 -5.59 46.80
C GLU A 19 -49.54 -4.09 46.71
N GLY A 20 -49.57 -3.62 45.47
CA GLY A 20 -50.31 -2.44 45.02
C GLY A 20 -50.33 -2.41 43.49
N GLN A 21 -51.24 -3.17 42.87
CA GLN A 21 -51.55 -3.03 41.45
C GLN A 21 -52.20 -1.68 41.20
N GLN A 22 -51.68 -0.91 40.24
CA GLN A 22 -52.46 0.03 39.45
C GLN A 22 -51.77 0.24 38.09
N GLU A 23 -52.50 -0.13 37.04
CA GLU A 23 -52.21 0.18 35.64
C GLU A 23 -51.96 1.68 35.45
N GLU A 24 -50.89 2.03 34.74
CA GLU A 24 -50.85 3.22 33.90
C GLU A 24 -49.99 2.94 32.68
N ALA A 25 -50.48 3.41 31.53
CA ALA A 25 -49.94 3.17 30.22
C ALA A 25 -48.58 3.86 30.00
N GLY A 26 -47.76 3.30 29.09
CA GLY A 26 -46.79 4.13 28.37
C GLY A 26 -45.42 3.50 28.16
N ALA A 27 -45.04 3.55 26.89
CA ALA A 27 -43.68 3.46 26.35
C ALA A 27 -43.03 2.06 26.33
N GLU A 28 -43.32 1.34 25.24
CA GLU A 28 -42.23 0.70 24.48
C GLU A 28 -41.19 1.78 24.16
N GLU A 29 -40.12 1.88 24.97
CA GLU A 29 -38.87 2.43 24.49
C GLU A 29 -38.22 1.33 23.65
N ALA A 30 -38.69 1.23 22.40
CA ALA A 30 -37.85 0.72 21.34
C ALA A 30 -36.60 1.59 21.33
N SER A 31 -35.50 1.04 21.85
CA SER A 31 -34.16 1.53 21.57
C SER A 31 -33.89 1.28 20.08
N ALA A 32 -34.56 2.05 19.23
CA ALA A 32 -34.14 2.32 17.87
C ALA A 32 -32.94 3.25 17.98
N GLY A 33 -31.80 2.65 18.32
CA GLY A 33 -30.50 3.28 18.18
C GLY A 33 -30.33 3.65 16.71
N GLU A 34 -30.03 4.91 16.51
CA GLU A 34 -29.83 5.60 15.24
C GLU A 34 -28.58 5.07 14.52
N GLU A 35 -28.64 3.89 13.90
CA GLU A 35 -27.58 3.36 13.01
C GLU A 35 -27.85 3.68 11.53
N ARG A 36 -28.90 4.47 11.24
CA ARG A 36 -29.42 4.68 9.88
C ARG A 36 -28.72 5.70 8.95
N PRO A 37 -27.77 6.58 9.35
CA PRO A 37 -27.20 7.54 8.40
C PRO A 37 -26.05 6.98 7.55
N GLU A 38 -25.17 6.12 8.09
CA GLU A 38 -23.94 5.72 7.38
C GLU A 38 -24.19 4.75 6.21
N GLU A 39 -25.09 3.77 6.40
CA GLU A 39 -25.42 2.79 5.35
C GLU A 39 -26.16 3.44 4.15
N GLU A 40 -27.07 4.39 4.41
CA GLU A 40 -27.80 5.12 3.37
C GLU A 40 -26.84 6.02 2.54
N GLU A 41 -25.85 6.65 3.20
CA GLU A 41 -24.82 7.46 2.54
C GLU A 41 -23.86 6.61 1.69
N GLU A 42 -23.47 5.41 2.16
CA GLU A 42 -22.65 4.47 1.40
C GLU A 42 -23.37 3.95 0.15
N GLU A 43 -24.67 3.62 0.26
CA GLU A 43 -25.51 3.25 -0.89
C GLU A 43 -25.63 4.39 -1.91
N GLU A 44 -25.84 5.63 -1.46
CA GLU A 44 -25.90 6.81 -2.34
C GLU A 44 -24.56 7.03 -3.07
N ALA A 45 -23.44 6.91 -2.35
CA ALA A 45 -22.11 7.04 -2.93
C ALA A 45 -21.81 5.95 -3.95
N ALA A 46 -22.22 4.71 -3.67
CA ALA A 46 -22.09 3.60 -4.61
C ALA A 46 -22.89 3.85 -5.89
N ALA A 47 -24.14 4.31 -5.76
CA ALA A 47 -24.98 4.69 -6.90
C ALA A 47 -24.35 5.82 -7.72
N TYR A 48 -23.79 6.84 -7.06
CA TYR A 48 -23.08 7.93 -7.74
C TYR A 48 -21.87 7.45 -8.54
N LEU A 49 -21.08 6.52 -7.99
CA LEU A 49 -19.93 5.94 -8.69
C LEU A 49 -20.33 5.04 -9.86
N GLU A 50 -21.47 4.35 -9.76
CA GLU A 50 -22.02 3.54 -10.84
C GLU A 50 -22.47 4.39 -12.05
N GLU A 51 -23.00 5.58 -11.81
CA GLU A 51 -23.47 6.52 -12.85
C GLU A 51 -22.35 7.40 -13.45
N LEU A 52 -21.19 7.47 -12.79
CA LEU A 52 -20.09 8.33 -13.20
C LEU A 52 -19.61 8.01 -14.64
N PRO A 53 -19.40 9.00 -15.54
CA PRO A 53 -18.83 8.74 -16.87
C PRO A 53 -17.48 8.01 -16.83
N GLU A 54 -17.25 7.11 -17.78
CA GLU A 54 -16.03 6.29 -17.87
C GLU A 54 -14.72 7.09 -17.75
N PRO A 55 -14.52 8.22 -18.47
CA PRO A 55 -13.29 8.99 -18.34
C PRO A 55 -13.03 9.54 -16.93
N LEU A 56 -14.09 9.81 -16.16
CA LEU A 56 -13.96 10.28 -14.77
C LEU A 56 -13.69 9.11 -13.82
N LEU A 57 -14.34 7.96 -14.02
CA LEU A 57 -14.05 6.75 -13.24
C LEU A 57 -12.61 6.27 -13.47
N LEU A 58 -12.10 6.34 -14.71
CA LEU A 58 -10.69 6.03 -15.01
C LEU A 58 -9.72 6.93 -14.23
N ARG A 59 -10.04 8.23 -14.08
CA ARG A 59 -9.22 9.15 -13.27
C ARG A 59 -9.24 8.76 -11.80
N VAL A 60 -10.41 8.41 -11.24
CA VAL A 60 -10.51 7.93 -9.85
C VAL A 60 -9.69 6.66 -9.65
N LEU A 61 -9.85 5.66 -10.52
CA LEU A 61 -9.10 4.40 -10.46
C LEU A 61 -7.59 4.63 -10.65
N ALA A 62 -7.18 5.58 -11.51
CA ALA A 62 -5.77 5.86 -11.75
C ALA A 62 -5.03 6.39 -10.52
N GLU A 63 -5.72 6.97 -9.54
CA GLU A 63 -5.13 7.41 -8.26
C GLU A 63 -4.81 6.23 -7.32
N LEU A 64 -5.38 5.04 -7.55
CA LEU A 64 -5.20 3.88 -6.67
C LEU A 64 -3.90 3.11 -6.95
N PRO A 65 -3.31 2.44 -5.93
CA PRO A 65 -2.20 1.52 -6.12
C PRO A 65 -2.52 0.41 -7.13
N ALA A 66 -1.59 0.15 -8.04
CA ALA A 66 -1.80 -0.84 -9.10
C ALA A 66 -2.10 -2.26 -8.59
N ALA A 67 -1.60 -2.63 -7.42
CA ALA A 67 -1.91 -3.91 -6.79
C ALA A 67 -3.39 -4.00 -6.40
N GLU A 68 -3.95 -2.95 -5.81
CA GLU A 68 -5.36 -2.87 -5.40
C GLU A 68 -6.30 -2.85 -6.59
N LEU A 69 -5.91 -2.20 -7.69
CA LEU A 69 -6.67 -2.22 -8.94
C LEU A 69 -6.90 -3.66 -9.42
N VAL A 70 -5.83 -4.46 -9.46
CA VAL A 70 -5.88 -5.83 -9.98
C VAL A 70 -6.51 -6.81 -8.99
N GLN A 71 -6.28 -6.64 -7.69
CA GLN A 71 -6.69 -7.59 -6.66
C GLN A 71 -8.08 -7.32 -6.07
N ALA A 72 -8.50 -6.06 -5.98
CA ALA A 72 -9.75 -5.66 -5.36
C ALA A 72 -10.70 -4.97 -6.35
N CYS A 73 -10.27 -3.89 -7.02
CA CYS A 73 -11.14 -3.09 -7.87
C CYS A 73 -11.72 -3.90 -9.05
N ARG A 74 -10.90 -4.81 -9.62
CA ARG A 74 -11.33 -5.74 -10.67
C ARG A 74 -12.49 -6.66 -10.26
N LEU A 75 -12.73 -6.85 -8.95
CA LEU A 75 -13.75 -7.73 -8.40
C LEU A 75 -15.02 -7.00 -7.96
N VAL A 76 -15.04 -5.66 -8.00
CA VAL A 76 -16.19 -4.84 -7.56
C VAL A 76 -17.42 -5.09 -8.42
N CYS A 77 -17.30 -4.89 -9.74
CA CYS A 77 -18.36 -5.16 -10.70
C CYS A 77 -17.80 -5.37 -12.12
N LEU A 78 -18.65 -5.78 -13.06
CA LEU A 78 -18.24 -6.03 -14.46
C LEU A 78 -17.66 -4.78 -15.12
N ARG A 79 -18.25 -3.61 -14.86
CA ARG A 79 -17.77 -2.33 -15.40
C ARG A 79 -16.34 -2.01 -14.93
N TRP A 80 -16.07 -2.17 -13.63
CA TRP A 80 -14.72 -1.95 -13.08
C TRP A 80 -13.72 -2.97 -13.61
N LYS A 81 -14.13 -4.23 -13.77
CA LYS A 81 -13.32 -5.27 -14.41
C LYS A 81 -12.90 -4.87 -15.82
N GLU A 82 -13.82 -4.38 -16.65
CA GLU A 82 -13.53 -3.94 -18.02
C GLU A 82 -12.53 -2.78 -18.06
N LEU A 83 -12.67 -1.80 -17.16
CA LEU A 83 -11.74 -0.67 -17.07
C LEU A 83 -10.36 -1.09 -16.56
N VAL A 84 -10.30 -1.97 -15.57
CA VAL A 84 -9.04 -2.50 -15.04
C VAL A 84 -8.33 -3.40 -16.05
N ASP A 85 -9.07 -4.15 -16.86
CA ASP A 85 -8.51 -4.99 -17.93
C ASP A 85 -8.16 -4.18 -19.19
N GLY A 86 -8.70 -2.97 -19.32
CA GLY A 86 -8.55 -2.10 -20.47
C GLY A 86 -7.24 -1.30 -20.47
N ALA A 87 -6.68 -1.11 -21.67
CA ALA A 87 -5.52 -0.25 -21.91
C ALA A 87 -5.63 1.19 -21.37
N PRO A 88 -6.78 1.90 -21.47
CA PRO A 88 -6.87 3.32 -21.12
C PRO A 88 -6.46 3.64 -19.67
N LEU A 89 -6.81 2.77 -18.71
CA LEU A 89 -6.44 2.97 -17.30
C LEU A 89 -4.92 2.97 -17.13
N TRP A 90 -4.25 1.96 -17.70
CA TRP A 90 -2.81 1.76 -17.53
C TRP A 90 -2.00 2.77 -18.34
N LEU A 91 -2.51 3.20 -19.50
CA LEU A 91 -1.92 4.32 -20.25
C LEU A 91 -1.98 5.61 -19.43
N LEU A 92 -3.14 5.95 -18.85
CA LEU A 92 -3.30 7.13 -18.00
C LEU A 92 -2.33 7.09 -16.81
N LYS A 93 -2.24 5.97 -16.10
CA LYS A 93 -1.27 5.81 -15.00
C LYS A 93 0.19 5.97 -15.47
N CYS A 94 0.54 5.41 -16.62
CA CYS A 94 1.88 5.58 -17.19
C CYS A 94 2.20 7.03 -17.51
N GLN A 95 1.24 7.79 -18.02
CA GLN A 95 1.40 9.22 -18.32
C GLN A 95 1.55 10.05 -17.05
N GLN A 96 0.69 9.83 -16.05
CA GLN A 96 0.75 10.53 -14.75
C GLN A 96 2.09 10.34 -14.04
N GLU A 97 2.71 9.16 -14.21
CA GLU A 97 3.97 8.80 -13.56
C GLU A 97 5.21 9.01 -14.43
N GLY A 98 5.08 9.64 -15.62
CA GLY A 98 6.21 9.93 -16.51
C GLY A 98 6.89 8.69 -17.10
N LEU A 99 6.18 7.57 -17.19
CA LEU A 99 6.69 6.30 -17.73
C LEU A 99 6.63 6.24 -19.26
N VAL A 100 5.84 7.09 -19.89
CA VAL A 100 5.73 7.19 -21.35
C VAL A 100 6.81 8.15 -21.87
N PRO A 101 7.73 7.72 -22.75
CA PRO A 101 8.75 8.60 -23.32
C PRO A 101 8.13 9.70 -24.19
N GLU A 102 8.58 10.94 -24.05
CA GLU A 102 8.28 12.02 -25.00
C GLU A 102 8.81 11.64 -26.40
N GLY A 103 7.91 11.42 -27.36
CA GLY A 103 8.26 11.11 -28.75
C GLY A 103 8.52 9.64 -29.08
N GLY A 104 8.16 8.70 -28.20
CA GLY A 104 8.16 7.27 -28.52
C GLY A 104 7.05 6.92 -29.53
N ALA A 105 7.36 6.03 -30.47
CA ALA A 105 6.43 5.56 -31.52
C ALA A 105 5.02 5.34 -30.98
N GLU A 106 4.06 6.03 -31.58
CA GLU A 106 2.65 5.97 -31.23
C GLU A 106 2.18 4.51 -31.20
N ASP A 107 1.66 4.11 -30.04
CA ASP A 107 0.59 3.12 -29.86
C ASP A 107 0.62 1.82 -30.70
N GLU A 108 1.59 0.94 -30.42
CA GLU A 108 1.48 -0.51 -30.72
C GLU A 108 1.60 -1.38 -29.44
N ARG A 109 1.33 -0.82 -28.27
CA ARG A 109 1.37 -1.61 -27.02
C ARG A 109 0.02 -2.21 -26.71
N ASP A 110 -0.12 -3.49 -27.02
CA ASP A 110 -1.33 -4.26 -26.69
C ASP A 110 -1.48 -4.53 -25.17
N HIS A 111 -0.42 -4.32 -24.37
CA HIS A 111 -0.36 -4.72 -22.96
C HIS A 111 0.14 -3.62 -22.01
N TRP A 112 -0.57 -2.49 -21.95
CA TRP A 112 -0.22 -1.36 -21.07
C TRP A 112 -0.12 -1.72 -19.58
N GLN A 113 -0.95 -2.63 -19.09
CA GLN A 113 -0.84 -3.14 -17.72
C GLN A 113 0.53 -3.76 -17.45
N GLN A 114 0.98 -4.65 -18.33
CA GLN A 114 2.28 -5.31 -18.20
C GLN A 114 3.41 -4.28 -18.29
N PHE A 115 3.32 -3.34 -19.24
CA PHE A 115 4.29 -2.26 -19.37
C PHE A 115 4.40 -1.43 -18.08
N TYR A 116 3.27 -1.06 -17.46
CA TYR A 116 3.26 -0.33 -16.19
C TYR A 116 4.03 -1.10 -15.11
N PHE A 117 3.69 -2.37 -14.85
CA PHE A 117 4.33 -3.15 -13.80
C PHE A 117 5.82 -3.40 -14.05
N LEU A 118 6.22 -3.67 -15.31
CA LEU A 118 7.63 -3.85 -15.66
C LEU A 118 8.42 -2.54 -15.48
N SER A 119 7.84 -1.42 -15.89
CA SER A 119 8.48 -0.10 -15.74
C SER A 119 8.66 0.26 -14.27
N LYS A 120 7.65 0.06 -13.43
CA LYS A 120 7.73 0.30 -11.98
C LYS A 120 8.74 -0.58 -11.25
N ARG A 121 9.04 -1.77 -11.80
CA ARG A 121 9.96 -2.74 -11.18
C ARG A 121 11.36 -2.71 -11.79
N ARG A 122 11.60 -1.87 -12.80
CA ARG A 122 12.87 -1.77 -13.52
C ARG A 122 13.99 -1.31 -12.59
N ARG A 123 14.91 -2.23 -12.28
CA ARG A 123 16.15 -1.96 -11.53
C ARG A 123 17.18 -3.05 -11.84
N ASN A 124 18.44 -2.81 -11.48
CA ASN A 124 19.44 -3.87 -11.49
C ASN A 124 19.06 -4.93 -10.43
N LEU A 125 19.03 -6.20 -10.84
CA LEU A 125 18.72 -7.32 -9.95
C LEU A 125 20.00 -7.93 -9.35
N LEU A 126 21.18 -7.62 -9.91
CA LEU A 126 22.46 -8.00 -9.33
C LEU A 126 22.73 -7.12 -8.11
N ARG A 127 23.12 -7.78 -7.01
CA ARG A 127 23.67 -7.07 -5.84
C ARG A 127 25.12 -6.69 -6.11
N ASN A 128 25.53 -5.54 -5.56
CA ASN A 128 26.91 -5.10 -5.54
C ASN A 128 27.66 -5.26 -6.89
N PRO A 129 27.14 -4.67 -7.99
CA PRO A 129 27.70 -4.87 -9.32
C PRO A 129 29.09 -4.24 -9.52
N CYS A 130 29.53 -3.36 -8.61
CA CYS A 130 30.76 -2.59 -8.77
C CYS A 130 31.75 -2.73 -7.60
N GLY A 131 31.50 -3.63 -6.63
CA GLY A 131 32.43 -3.86 -5.51
C GLY A 131 32.39 -2.76 -4.43
N ALA A 132 31.30 -2.01 -4.30
CA ALA A 132 31.16 -1.05 -3.20
C ALA A 132 31.14 -1.75 -1.83
N GLU A 133 30.60 -2.97 -1.80
CA GLU A 133 30.45 -3.84 -0.62
C GLU A 133 31.39 -5.07 -0.72
N ASP A 134 32.62 -4.87 -1.19
CA ASP A 134 33.59 -5.94 -1.47
C ASP A 134 32.98 -7.05 -2.33
N LEU A 135 33.00 -8.32 -1.90
CA LEU A 135 32.38 -9.46 -2.60
C LEU A 135 30.97 -9.79 -2.08
N GLU A 136 30.34 -8.93 -1.26
CA GLU A 136 29.00 -9.20 -0.75
C GLU A 136 27.98 -9.36 -1.90
N GLY A 137 27.11 -10.37 -1.79
CA GLY A 137 26.07 -10.65 -2.78
C GLY A 137 26.53 -11.54 -3.94
N TRP A 138 27.83 -11.79 -4.06
CA TRP A 138 28.40 -12.79 -4.96
C TRP A 138 28.54 -14.13 -4.25
N CYS A 139 28.15 -15.21 -4.93
CA CYS A 139 28.21 -16.58 -4.42
C CYS A 139 29.03 -17.44 -5.40
N ASP A 140 29.45 -18.63 -4.96
CA ASP A 140 30.25 -19.56 -5.77
C ASP A 140 31.52 -18.91 -6.34
N VAL A 141 32.14 -18.01 -5.54
CA VAL A 141 33.33 -17.25 -5.94
C VAL A 141 34.56 -18.14 -5.88
N GLU A 142 35.22 -18.33 -7.02
CA GLU A 142 36.51 -19.03 -7.11
C GLU A 142 37.65 -18.03 -6.92
N HIS A 143 38.58 -18.35 -6.02
CA HIS A 143 39.73 -17.50 -5.65
C HIS A 143 41.05 -18.12 -6.14
N GLY A 144 41.24 -18.22 -7.46
CA GLY A 144 42.52 -18.64 -8.05
C GLY A 144 43.64 -17.63 -7.78
N GLY A 145 44.89 -18.10 -7.68
CA GLY A 145 46.05 -17.24 -7.42
C GLY A 145 45.92 -16.42 -6.13
N ASP A 146 46.05 -15.10 -6.22
CA ASP A 146 45.87 -14.16 -5.10
C ASP A 146 44.39 -13.79 -4.84
N GLY A 147 43.46 -14.42 -5.58
CA GLY A 147 42.02 -14.21 -5.49
C GLY A 147 41.53 -12.88 -6.09
N TRP A 148 40.24 -12.64 -5.92
CA TRP A 148 39.61 -11.38 -6.31
C TRP A 148 40.02 -10.22 -5.43
N ARG A 149 40.32 -9.08 -6.05
CA ARG A 149 40.52 -7.79 -5.38
C ARG A 149 39.48 -6.78 -5.84
N VAL A 150 39.11 -5.89 -4.94
CA VAL A 150 38.31 -4.71 -5.27
C VAL A 150 39.23 -3.50 -5.27
N GLU A 151 39.23 -2.76 -6.37
CA GLU A 151 40.13 -1.63 -6.62
C GLU A 151 39.34 -0.40 -7.06
N ASP A 152 39.90 0.79 -6.81
CA ASP A 152 39.29 2.07 -7.19
C ASP A 152 39.64 2.41 -8.65
N LEU A 153 38.70 3.04 -9.37
CA LEU A 153 38.92 3.54 -10.72
C LEU A 153 39.61 4.93 -10.71
N PRO A 154 40.50 5.22 -11.68
CA PRO A 154 41.03 4.30 -12.68
C PRO A 154 42.08 3.35 -12.05
N GLY A 155 42.10 2.10 -12.51
CA GLY A 155 43.09 1.12 -12.09
C GLY A 155 44.51 1.42 -12.59
N ASP A 156 45.50 0.70 -12.07
CA ASP A 156 46.88 0.77 -12.56
C ASP A 156 46.94 0.38 -14.04
N CYS A 157 47.51 1.27 -14.87
CA CYS A 157 47.50 1.16 -16.34
C CYS A 157 46.09 1.10 -16.97
N GLY A 158 45.03 1.47 -16.22
CA GLY A 158 43.65 1.51 -16.66
C GLY A 158 43.21 2.86 -17.25
N VAL A 159 42.00 2.88 -17.80
CA VAL A 159 41.32 4.10 -18.28
C VAL A 159 40.07 4.38 -17.44
N GLU A 160 39.61 5.63 -17.46
CA GLU A 160 38.36 6.00 -16.79
C GLU A 160 37.14 5.30 -17.41
N PHE A 161 36.13 5.04 -16.56
CA PHE A 161 34.84 4.53 -16.99
C PHE A 161 33.92 5.69 -17.40
N ILE A 162 33.95 6.05 -18.69
CA ILE A 162 33.31 7.27 -19.21
C ILE A 162 31.77 7.20 -19.37
N HIS A 163 31.17 6.02 -19.22
CA HIS A 163 29.73 5.83 -19.50
C HIS A 163 28.84 6.17 -18.30
N ASP A 164 29.38 6.05 -17.08
CA ASP A 164 28.65 6.31 -15.84
C ASP A 164 29.63 6.70 -14.73
N GLU A 165 29.61 7.98 -14.35
CA GLU A 165 30.49 8.51 -13.32
C GLU A 165 30.18 7.97 -11.91
N SER A 166 29.04 7.31 -11.70
CA SER A 166 28.69 6.71 -10.41
C SER A 166 29.51 5.43 -10.13
N VAL A 167 30.12 4.82 -11.15
CA VAL A 167 30.99 3.65 -11.00
C VAL A 167 32.37 4.10 -10.53
N LYS A 168 32.73 3.73 -9.29
CA LYS A 168 34.00 4.12 -8.64
C LYS A 168 34.98 2.98 -8.41
N LYS A 169 34.51 1.73 -8.44
CA LYS A 169 35.28 0.53 -8.10
C LYS A 169 35.05 -0.55 -9.14
N TYR A 170 35.95 -1.54 -9.15
CA TYR A 170 35.86 -2.71 -10.00
C TYR A 170 36.45 -3.95 -9.32
N PHE A 171 36.16 -5.12 -9.88
CA PHE A 171 36.71 -6.41 -9.46
C PHE A 171 37.89 -6.79 -10.36
N ALA A 172 39.05 -7.06 -9.77
CA ALA A 172 40.26 -7.52 -10.43
C ALA A 172 40.50 -9.01 -10.12
N SER A 173 40.74 -9.81 -11.16
CA SER A 173 41.09 -11.23 -11.03
C SER A 173 42.61 -11.45 -11.00
N SER A 174 43.03 -12.60 -10.49
CA SER A 174 44.44 -13.02 -10.44
C SER A 174 44.82 -13.90 -11.66
N PHE A 175 46.03 -14.47 -11.63
CA PHE A 175 46.65 -15.26 -12.70
C PHE A 175 46.13 -16.71 -12.88
N GLU A 176 45.25 -17.20 -12.01
CA GLU A 176 44.59 -18.52 -12.10
C GLU A 176 43.07 -18.36 -12.17
#